data_AF-C5KZT5-F1
#
_entry.id   AF-C5KZT5-F1
#
_cell.length_a   1.000
_cell.length_b   1.000
_cell.length_c   1.000
_cell.angle_alpha   90.00
_cell.angle_beta   90.00
_cell.angle_gamma   90.00
#
_symmetry.space_group_name_H-M   'P 1'
#
loop_
_entity.id
_entity.type
_entity.pdbx_description
1 polymer ?
#
loop_
_entity_poly.entity_id
_entity_poly.type
_entity_poly.pdbx_seq_one_letter_code
_entity_poly.pdbx_strand_id
1 'polypeptide(L)'
;MTRRSITIDQGPAATYHVKLNTASLNPRPVEGFGGAFTAASGVNYKKLSDDDKRKFIELYFGQSGLRYTMGRIPINSCDFSPYTYNFDNVSDDFALEHFDESLKGDEDTGMIQLMHDALGKASLKLFGSPWSPPYWMKAGDHSMIGSANPCLKQDKRYKQAWADYFVKWIQSYGKKKIPIWGVTQQNEPEFYFNTRWEACSYDPANQTEFIRDYLGPTLNKTFGDKVKIMYMDYTKDHLMEVSDVVLQDSKAAQ
;
A
#
# COMPACT_ATOMS: atom_id res chain seq x y z
N MET A 1 4.69 -8.33 27.28
CA MET A 1 3.93 -9.50 26.82
C MET A 1 4.20 -10.66 27.75
N THR A 2 3.16 -11.30 28.26
CA THR A 2 3.31 -12.50 29.09
C THR A 2 3.42 -13.70 28.16
N ARG A 3 4.62 -14.24 27.97
CA ARG A 3 4.79 -15.54 27.30
C ARG A 3 4.42 -16.62 28.29
N ARG A 4 3.54 -17.53 27.89
CA ARG A 4 3.18 -18.73 28.67
C ARG A 4 3.60 -19.95 27.87
N SER A 5 4.16 -20.92 28.56
CA SER A 5 4.41 -22.25 28.00
C SER A 5 3.39 -23.21 28.57
N ILE A 6 2.90 -24.13 27.75
CA ILE A 6 2.08 -25.25 28.16
C ILE A 6 2.75 -26.53 27.67
N THR A 7 2.58 -27.61 28.43
CA THR A 7 3.00 -28.95 28.03
C THR A 7 1.76 -29.69 27.56
N ILE A 8 1.83 -30.36 26.41
CA ILE A 8 0.76 -31.24 25.94
C ILE A 8 0.96 -32.59 26.59
N ASP A 9 -0.04 -33.07 27.33
CA ASP A 9 -0.05 -34.39 27.96
C ASP A 9 -1.15 -35.29 27.39
N GLN A 10 -1.01 -36.60 27.64
CA GLN A 10 -2.05 -37.60 27.38
C GLN A 10 -2.90 -37.73 28.66
N GLY A 11 -3.75 -36.74 28.91
CA GLY A 11 -4.62 -36.67 30.10
C GLY A 11 -6.01 -37.30 29.91
N PRO A 12 -6.84 -37.32 30.98
CA PRO A 12 -8.25 -37.72 30.90
C PRO A 12 -9.03 -36.83 29.92
N ALA A 13 -10.20 -37.29 29.48
CA ALA A 13 -11.02 -36.57 28.49
C ALA A 13 -11.29 -35.12 28.93
N ALA A 14 -10.87 -34.16 28.11
CA ALA A 14 -11.10 -32.75 28.35
C ALA A 14 -12.60 -32.40 28.23
N THR A 15 -13.09 -31.43 28.99
CA THR A 15 -14.47 -30.93 28.86
C THR A 15 -14.73 -30.32 27.47
N TYR A 16 -13.69 -29.74 26.86
CA TYR A 16 -13.76 -29.11 25.54
C TYR A 16 -12.68 -29.70 24.63
N HIS A 17 -13.07 -30.02 23.40
CA HIS A 17 -12.18 -30.59 22.41
C HIS A 17 -12.07 -29.67 21.19
N VAL A 18 -10.84 -29.32 20.82
CA VAL A 18 -10.53 -28.71 19.53
C VAL A 18 -9.75 -29.72 18.71
N LYS A 19 -10.33 -30.18 17.60
CA LYS A 19 -9.69 -31.15 16.71
C LYS A 19 -9.06 -30.42 15.53
N LEU A 20 -7.74 -30.50 15.40
CA LEU A 20 -7.03 -30.03 14.22
C LEU A 20 -7.13 -31.11 13.14
N ASN A 21 -7.88 -30.84 12.07
CA ASN A 21 -7.96 -31.73 10.92
C ASN A 21 -6.99 -31.24 9.83
N THR A 22 -5.79 -31.82 9.79
CA THR A 22 -4.74 -31.44 8.83
C THR A 22 -4.83 -32.21 7.51
N ALA A 23 -5.62 -33.29 7.43
CA ALA A 23 -5.67 -34.18 6.28
C ALA A 23 -6.55 -33.66 5.12
N SER A 24 -7.37 -32.63 5.36
CA SER A 24 -8.35 -32.12 4.37
C SER A 24 -8.29 -30.60 4.19
N LEU A 25 -7.17 -29.95 4.50
CA LEU A 25 -6.97 -28.53 4.22
C LEU A 25 -6.34 -28.36 2.84
N ASN A 26 -6.90 -27.44 2.03
CA ASN A 26 -6.18 -26.81 0.93
C ASN A 26 -5.60 -25.49 1.47
N PRO A 27 -4.41 -25.51 2.12
CA PRO A 27 -3.90 -24.33 2.79
C PRO A 27 -3.54 -23.26 1.76
N ARG A 28 -4.19 -22.10 1.88
CA ARG A 28 -3.67 -20.89 1.22
C ARG A 28 -2.49 -20.37 2.05
N PRO A 29 -1.31 -20.14 1.44
CA PRO A 29 -0.20 -19.53 2.16
C PRO A 29 -0.62 -18.17 2.74
N VAL A 30 -0.24 -17.92 3.99
CA VAL A 30 -0.37 -16.59 4.59
C VAL A 30 0.84 -15.77 4.16
N GLU A 31 0.61 -14.67 3.44
CA GLU A 31 1.69 -13.83 2.92
C GLU A 31 2.53 -13.17 4.02
N GLY A 32 1.87 -12.78 5.11
CA GLY A 32 2.50 -12.22 6.31
C GLY A 32 1.53 -11.38 7.16
N PHE A 33 2.08 -10.70 8.16
CA PHE A 33 1.36 -9.80 9.07
C PHE A 33 2.19 -8.54 9.30
N GLY A 34 1.53 -7.40 9.51
CA GLY A 34 2.19 -6.11 9.47
C GLY A 34 1.36 -4.93 9.97
N GLY A 35 1.89 -3.74 9.71
CA GLY A 35 1.24 -2.45 9.95
C GLY A 35 1.53 -1.46 8.81
N ALA A 36 1.06 -0.22 8.96
CA ALA A 36 1.28 0.83 7.96
C ALA A 36 2.37 1.82 8.41
N PHE A 37 3.26 2.18 7.48
CA PHE A 37 4.26 3.22 7.63
C PHE A 37 3.69 4.55 7.10
N THR A 38 2.82 5.20 7.88
CA THR A 38 2.25 6.51 7.53
C THR A 38 3.16 7.66 7.98
N ALA A 39 2.95 8.86 7.44
CA ALA A 39 3.66 10.07 7.89
C ALA A 39 3.47 10.31 9.39
N ALA A 40 2.27 10.07 9.95
CA ALA A 40 2.03 10.13 11.38
C ALA A 40 2.88 9.12 12.16
N SER A 41 3.05 7.89 11.66
CA SER A 41 3.92 6.89 12.31
C SER A 41 5.38 7.35 12.32
N GLY A 42 5.87 7.91 11.21
CA GLY A 42 7.20 8.50 11.10
C GLY A 42 7.40 9.68 12.06
N VAL A 43 6.46 10.62 12.10
CA VAL A 43 6.54 11.82 12.94
C VAL A 43 6.59 11.44 14.42
N ASN A 44 5.79 10.46 14.85
CA ASN A 44 5.84 9.96 16.21
C ASN A 44 7.15 9.21 16.49
N TYR A 45 7.63 8.39 15.55
CA TYR A 45 8.89 7.68 15.68
C TYR A 45 10.09 8.62 15.83
N LYS A 46 10.13 9.73 15.06
CA LYS A 46 11.19 10.75 15.16
C LYS A 46 11.28 11.39 16.55
N LYS A 47 10.17 11.49 17.28
CA LYS A 47 10.11 12.07 18.63
C LYS A 47 10.64 11.16 19.73
N LEU A 48 10.83 9.87 19.45
CA LEU A 48 11.36 8.91 20.41
C LEU A 48 12.86 9.15 20.64
N SER A 49 13.32 8.83 21.86
CA SER A 49 14.74 8.68 22.15
C SER A 49 15.34 7.52 21.36
N ASP A 50 16.66 7.48 21.19
CA ASP A 50 17.30 6.37 20.47
C ASP A 50 17.10 5.01 21.15
N ASP A 51 17.03 4.99 22.49
CA ASP A 51 16.68 3.78 23.25
C ASP A 51 15.25 3.33 22.98
N ASP A 52 14.31 4.26 22.96
CA ASP A 52 12.90 3.95 22.68
C ASP A 52 12.69 3.54 21.23
N LYS A 53 13.43 4.13 20.28
CA LYS A 53 13.45 3.69 18.87
C LYS A 53 13.92 2.25 18.75
N ARG A 54 15.05 1.90 19.39
CA ARG A 54 15.57 0.52 19.42
C ARG A 54 14.54 -0.45 20.02
N LYS A 55 13.93 -0.07 21.14
CA LYS A 55 12.90 -0.87 21.81
C LYS A 55 11.65 -1.04 20.95
N PHE A 56 11.16 0.03 20.33
CA PHE A 56 10.01 0.00 19.43
C PHE A 56 10.24 -0.95 18.25
N ILE A 57 11.40 -0.82 17.60
CA ILE A 57 11.79 -1.66 16.47
C ILE A 57 11.92 -3.13 16.89
N GLU A 58 12.51 -3.41 18.05
CA GLU A 58 12.61 -4.78 18.57
C GLU A 58 11.23 -5.38 18.90
N LEU A 59 10.30 -4.59 19.44
CA LEU A 59 8.95 -5.04 19.79
C LEU A 59 8.10 -5.40 18.56
N TYR A 60 8.24 -4.67 17.45
CA TYR A 60 7.46 -4.95 16.22
C TYR A 60 8.17 -5.90 15.26
N PHE A 61 9.46 -5.69 15.02
CA PHE A 61 10.21 -6.34 13.93
C PHE A 61 11.29 -7.30 14.44
N GLY A 62 11.71 -7.15 15.69
CA GLY A 62 12.76 -7.97 16.29
C GLY A 62 12.34 -9.41 16.59
N GLN A 63 13.33 -10.27 16.79
CA GLN A 63 13.13 -11.69 17.07
C GLN A 63 12.42 -11.93 18.40
N SER A 64 12.52 -11.00 19.35
CA SER A 64 11.82 -11.08 20.64
C SER A 64 10.42 -10.46 20.63
N GLY A 65 10.05 -9.77 19.54
CA GLY A 65 8.78 -9.07 19.36
C GLY A 65 7.72 -9.82 18.54
N LEU A 66 6.89 -9.05 17.84
CA LEU A 66 5.79 -9.50 16.99
C LEU A 66 6.25 -10.11 15.66
N ARG A 67 7.49 -9.85 15.25
CA ARG A 67 8.09 -10.35 14.00
C ARG A 67 7.25 -10.02 12.77
N TYR A 68 6.86 -8.75 12.61
CA TYR A 68 6.19 -8.28 11.41
C TYR A 68 6.99 -8.61 10.15
N THR A 69 6.26 -9.00 9.11
CA THR A 69 6.78 -9.45 7.80
C THR A 69 6.19 -8.67 6.63
N MET A 70 5.23 -7.78 6.89
CA MET A 70 4.62 -6.91 5.87
C MET A 70 4.55 -5.46 6.33
N GLY A 71 4.50 -4.55 5.37
CA GLY A 71 4.28 -3.13 5.62
C GLY A 71 3.51 -2.46 4.49
N ARG A 72 2.53 -1.62 4.84
CA ARG A 72 1.78 -0.80 3.88
C ARG A 72 2.32 0.63 3.88
N ILE A 73 2.50 1.23 2.72
CA ILE A 73 3.06 2.57 2.55
C ILE A 73 2.06 3.42 1.74
N PRO A 74 1.62 4.57 2.24
CA PRO A 74 0.93 5.54 1.41
C PRO A 74 1.82 6.02 0.26
N ILE A 75 1.30 5.98 -0.97
CA ILE A 75 1.90 6.72 -2.08
C ILE A 75 1.28 8.13 -2.01
N ASN A 76 2.13 9.14 -1.81
CA ASN A 76 1.73 10.52 -1.47
C ASN A 76 1.17 10.64 -0.05
N SER A 77 0.61 11.81 0.28
CA SER A 77 -0.10 11.99 1.55
C SER A 77 -1.39 11.17 1.63
N CYS A 78 -1.77 10.90 2.88
CA CYS A 78 -3.07 10.39 3.29
C CYS A 78 -3.60 11.18 4.49
N ASP A 79 -4.79 10.82 4.99
CA ASP A 79 -5.42 11.37 6.19
C ASP A 79 -4.52 11.32 7.44
N PHE A 80 -3.60 10.35 7.53
CA PHE A 80 -2.55 10.27 8.54
C PHE A 80 -1.26 11.02 8.17
N SER A 81 -1.39 12.12 7.43
CA SER A 81 -0.28 13.03 7.09
C SER A 81 -0.46 14.39 7.72
N PRO A 82 0.63 15.06 8.15
CA PRO A 82 0.54 16.39 8.77
C PRO A 82 0.11 17.49 7.78
N TYR A 83 0.26 17.23 6.48
CA TYR A 83 -0.15 18.10 5.38
C TYR A 83 -0.32 17.26 4.11
N THR A 84 -1.05 17.81 3.13
CA THR A 84 -1.19 17.19 1.80
C THR A 84 0.05 17.42 0.96
N TYR A 85 0.57 16.37 0.33
CA TYR A 85 1.70 16.44 -0.60
C TYR A 85 1.63 15.32 -1.63
N ASN A 86 2.27 15.55 -2.77
CA ASN A 86 2.58 14.56 -3.80
C ASN A 86 4.03 14.77 -4.26
N PHE A 87 4.54 13.88 -5.09
CA PHE A 87 5.90 13.93 -5.62
C PHE A 87 5.99 14.54 -7.02
N ASP A 88 4.91 15.02 -7.61
CA ASP A 88 4.98 15.74 -8.90
C ASP A 88 3.98 16.87 -8.96
N ASN A 89 4.41 18.03 -8.49
CA ASN A 89 3.53 19.16 -8.21
C ASN A 89 3.48 20.17 -9.38
N VAL A 90 4.07 19.84 -10.53
CA VAL A 90 4.02 20.66 -11.75
C VAL A 90 2.87 20.20 -12.64
N SER A 91 1.99 21.12 -13.01
CA SER A 91 0.80 20.78 -13.80
C SER A 91 1.17 20.30 -15.21
N ASP A 92 0.47 19.26 -15.66
CA ASP A 92 0.60 18.67 -17.00
C ASP A 92 2.04 18.20 -17.33
N ASP A 93 2.82 17.83 -16.31
CA ASP A 93 4.13 17.18 -16.46
C ASP A 93 3.98 15.70 -16.87
N PHE A 94 3.50 15.47 -18.08
CA PHE A 94 3.23 14.12 -18.59
C PHE A 94 4.48 13.23 -18.67
N ALA A 95 5.68 13.82 -18.70
CA ALA A 95 6.94 13.10 -18.74
C ALA A 95 7.54 12.87 -17.34
N LEU A 96 6.92 13.41 -16.28
CA LEU A 96 7.38 13.35 -14.90
C LEU A 96 8.83 13.85 -14.75
N GLU A 97 9.17 14.92 -15.48
CA GLU A 97 10.49 15.57 -15.44
C GLU A 97 10.76 16.25 -14.09
N HIS A 98 9.70 16.67 -13.39
CA HIS A 98 9.72 17.35 -12.11
C HIS A 98 9.36 16.44 -10.93
N PHE A 99 9.26 15.13 -11.15
CA PHE A 99 9.03 14.17 -10.08
C PHE A 99 10.15 14.27 -9.02
N ASP A 100 9.76 14.49 -7.76
CA ASP A 100 10.63 14.54 -6.60
C ASP A 100 11.11 13.13 -6.21
N GLU A 101 12.21 12.71 -6.85
CA GLU A 101 12.86 11.43 -6.56
C GLU A 101 13.53 11.40 -5.17
N SER A 102 13.63 12.55 -4.48
CA SER A 102 14.10 12.60 -3.09
C SER A 102 13.03 12.13 -2.10
N LEU A 103 11.76 12.05 -2.54
CA LEU A 103 10.59 11.67 -1.74
C LEU A 103 10.48 12.52 -0.47
N LYS A 104 10.58 13.85 -0.63
CA LYS A 104 10.78 14.78 0.48
C LYS A 104 9.70 14.68 1.55
N GLY A 105 8.43 14.49 1.17
CA GLY A 105 7.33 14.32 2.13
C GLY A 105 7.52 13.10 3.06
N ASP A 106 7.97 11.97 2.52
CA ASP A 106 8.24 10.75 3.29
C ASP A 106 9.52 10.88 4.13
N GLU A 107 10.54 11.54 3.59
CA GLU A 107 11.82 11.77 4.26
C GLU A 107 11.65 12.70 5.47
N ASP A 108 11.00 13.85 5.28
CA ASP A 108 10.80 14.88 6.30
C ASP A 108 9.97 14.36 7.47
N THR A 109 8.97 13.52 7.20
CA THR A 109 8.11 12.92 8.23
C THR A 109 8.83 11.80 8.99
N GLY A 110 9.95 11.26 8.47
CA GLY A 110 10.68 10.18 9.10
C GLY A 110 10.18 8.78 8.74
N MET A 111 9.30 8.67 7.75
CA MET A 111 8.85 7.36 7.24
C MET A 111 10.04 6.56 6.72
N ILE A 112 10.92 7.19 5.94
CA ILE A 112 12.11 6.55 5.37
C ILE A 112 13.03 5.99 6.46
N GLN A 113 13.32 6.78 7.50
CA GLN A 113 14.13 6.33 8.63
C GLN A 113 13.49 5.15 9.37
N LEU A 114 12.19 5.24 9.67
CA LEU A 114 11.45 4.17 10.34
C LEU A 114 11.49 2.86 9.52
N MET A 115 11.31 2.93 8.19
CA MET A 115 11.41 1.76 7.32
C MET A 115 12.81 1.18 7.27
N HIS A 116 13.86 2.02 7.25
CA HIS A 116 15.24 1.55 7.33
C HIS A 116 15.52 0.76 8.61
N ASP A 117 15.09 1.29 9.76
CA ASP A 117 15.30 0.63 11.05
C ASP A 117 14.52 -0.70 11.13
N ALA A 118 13.32 -0.76 10.55
CA ALA A 118 12.53 -1.97 10.46
C ALA A 118 13.18 -3.04 9.54
N LEU A 119 13.63 -2.63 8.34
CA LEU A 119 14.32 -3.50 7.38
C LEU A 119 15.67 -4.01 7.91
N GLY A 120 16.31 -3.27 8.82
CA GLY A 120 17.50 -3.72 9.53
C GLY A 120 17.27 -4.89 10.49
N LYS A 121 16.01 -5.20 10.83
CA LYS A 121 15.63 -6.31 11.72
C LYS A 121 14.83 -7.41 11.06
N ALA A 122 14.09 -7.10 10.00
CA ALA A 122 13.17 -8.02 9.36
C ALA A 122 13.23 -7.93 7.84
N SER A 123 12.98 -9.06 7.17
CA SER A 123 12.64 -9.06 5.75
C SER A 123 11.15 -8.73 5.62
N LEU A 124 10.84 -7.60 5.00
CA LEU A 124 9.47 -7.10 4.86
C LEU A 124 9.02 -7.15 3.40
N LYS A 125 7.80 -7.64 3.18
CA LYS A 125 7.05 -7.37 1.94
C LYS A 125 6.37 -6.02 2.10
N LEU A 126 6.94 -5.00 1.47
CA LEU A 126 6.40 -3.65 1.49
C LEU A 126 5.52 -3.41 0.27
N PHE A 127 4.34 -2.81 0.45
CA PHE A 127 3.49 -2.42 -0.68
C PHE A 127 2.97 -1.00 -0.57
N GLY A 128 2.86 -0.34 -1.73
CA GLY A 128 2.33 1.02 -1.85
C GLY A 128 0.83 1.02 -2.10
N SER A 129 0.10 2.01 -1.58
CA SER A 129 -1.28 2.30 -1.98
C SER A 129 -1.48 3.81 -2.05
N PRO A 130 -1.91 4.39 -3.17
CA PRO A 130 -2.18 5.82 -3.25
C PRO A 130 -3.55 6.15 -2.67
N TRP A 131 -3.64 7.23 -1.92
CA TRP A 131 -4.93 7.83 -1.59
C TRP A 131 -5.42 8.76 -2.70
N SER A 132 -4.49 9.48 -3.34
CA SER A 132 -4.85 10.43 -4.40
C SER A 132 -3.68 10.67 -5.36
N PRO A 133 -3.93 10.76 -6.68
CA PRO A 133 -2.98 11.30 -7.66
C PRO A 133 -2.67 12.77 -7.39
N PRO A 134 -1.58 13.32 -7.97
CA PRO A 134 -1.37 14.76 -8.05
C PRO A 134 -2.60 15.50 -8.58
N TYR A 135 -2.86 16.67 -8.02
CA TYR A 135 -4.06 17.47 -8.27
C TYR A 135 -4.32 17.73 -9.77
N TRP A 136 -3.26 17.91 -10.56
CA TRP A 136 -3.34 18.22 -11.98
C TRP A 136 -3.80 17.04 -12.85
N MET A 137 -3.68 15.80 -12.35
CA MET A 137 -4.18 14.59 -13.01
C MET A 137 -5.68 14.36 -12.77
N LYS A 138 -6.24 15.00 -11.73
CA LYS A 138 -7.61 14.78 -11.30
C LYS A 138 -8.62 15.63 -12.07
N ALA A 139 -9.79 15.06 -12.30
CA ALA A 139 -10.99 15.75 -12.77
C ALA A 139 -11.68 16.48 -11.61
N GLY A 140 -12.76 17.21 -11.91
CA GLY A 140 -13.53 17.94 -10.90
C GLY A 140 -12.86 19.23 -10.48
N ASP A 141 -12.68 19.41 -9.17
CA ASP A 141 -12.12 20.62 -8.55
C ASP A 141 -10.59 20.68 -8.56
N HIS A 142 -9.92 19.69 -9.16
CA HIS A 142 -8.46 19.59 -9.22
C HIS A 142 -7.83 19.66 -7.81
N SER A 143 -8.40 18.95 -6.85
CA SER A 143 -7.88 18.82 -5.49
C SER A 143 -7.46 17.39 -5.20
N MET A 144 -6.39 17.20 -4.40
CA MET A 144 -6.07 15.87 -3.86
C MET A 144 -7.11 15.40 -2.84
N ILE A 145 -7.66 16.33 -2.05
CA ILE A 145 -8.72 16.09 -1.08
C ILE A 145 -10.06 16.00 -1.81
N GLY A 146 -10.87 14.99 -1.46
CA GLY A 146 -12.11 14.75 -2.20
C GLY A 146 -11.88 13.98 -3.49
N SER A 147 -12.94 13.54 -4.14
CA SER A 147 -12.83 12.96 -5.48
C SER A 147 -14.05 13.23 -6.34
N ALA A 148 -13.82 13.53 -7.62
CA ALA A 148 -14.83 13.31 -8.65
C ALA A 148 -14.99 11.81 -8.93
N ASN A 149 -16.07 11.42 -9.59
CA ASN A 149 -16.26 10.07 -10.12
C ASN A 149 -16.69 10.18 -11.60
N PRO A 150 -15.81 9.85 -12.57
CA PRO A 150 -14.47 9.30 -12.41
C PRO A 150 -13.45 10.32 -11.87
N CYS A 151 -12.47 9.84 -11.10
CA CYS A 151 -11.43 10.68 -10.49
C CYS A 151 -10.44 11.27 -11.49
N LEU A 152 -9.88 10.47 -12.39
CA LEU A 152 -8.88 10.93 -13.35
C LEU A 152 -9.53 11.69 -14.50
N LYS A 153 -8.79 12.66 -15.05
CA LYS A 153 -9.11 13.25 -16.35
C LYS A 153 -9.16 12.15 -17.43
N GLN A 154 -10.10 12.29 -18.35
CA GLN A 154 -10.42 11.25 -19.34
C GLN A 154 -9.42 11.17 -20.50
N ASP A 155 -8.60 12.21 -20.71
CA ASP A 155 -7.51 12.14 -21.67
C ASP A 155 -6.48 11.09 -21.24
N LYS A 156 -6.17 10.17 -22.15
CA LYS A 156 -5.28 9.01 -21.93
C LYS A 156 -3.89 9.42 -21.43
N ARG A 157 -3.42 10.63 -21.75
CA ARG A 157 -2.13 11.14 -21.27
C ARG A 157 -2.07 11.23 -19.75
N TYR A 158 -3.19 11.58 -19.09
CA TYR A 158 -3.25 11.61 -17.62
C TYR A 158 -3.25 10.21 -17.02
N LYS A 159 -4.00 9.26 -17.60
CA LYS A 159 -3.99 7.86 -17.16
C LYS A 159 -2.59 7.25 -17.34
N GLN A 160 -1.93 7.50 -18.47
CA GLN A 160 -0.57 7.01 -18.70
C GLN A 160 0.44 7.64 -17.73
N ALA A 161 0.42 8.97 -17.56
CA ALA A 161 1.30 9.65 -16.61
C ALA A 161 1.11 9.13 -15.18
N TRP A 162 -0.13 8.82 -14.79
CA TRP A 162 -0.39 8.21 -13.48
C TRP A 162 0.20 6.79 -13.36
N ALA A 163 0.14 5.96 -14.40
CA ALA A 163 0.83 4.66 -14.39
C ALA A 163 2.36 4.79 -14.33
N ASP A 164 2.94 5.75 -15.07
CA ASP A 164 4.37 6.04 -15.03
C ASP A 164 4.81 6.59 -13.66
N TYR A 165 3.92 7.28 -12.95
CA TYR A 165 4.15 7.76 -11.59
C TYR A 165 4.42 6.61 -10.61
N PHE A 166 3.68 5.50 -10.70
CA PHE A 166 3.96 4.31 -9.89
C PHE A 166 5.37 3.77 -10.15
N VAL A 167 5.81 3.75 -11.42
CA VAL A 167 7.18 3.33 -11.77
C VAL A 167 8.21 4.25 -11.12
N LYS A 168 8.04 5.57 -11.25
CA LYS A 168 8.94 6.57 -10.64
C LYS A 168 8.97 6.45 -9.12
N TRP A 169 7.83 6.23 -8.48
CA TRP A 169 7.75 6.02 -7.03
C TRP A 169 8.48 4.74 -6.59
N ILE A 170 8.22 3.60 -7.24
CA ILE A 170 8.89 2.32 -6.94
C ILE A 170 10.41 2.44 -7.12
N GLN A 171 10.86 3.06 -8.23
CA GLN A 171 12.29 3.26 -8.50
C GLN A 171 12.94 4.19 -7.46
N SER A 172 12.25 5.25 -7.04
CA SER A 172 12.76 6.20 -6.04
C SER A 172 12.91 5.54 -4.67
N TYR A 173 11.93 4.75 -4.24
CA TYR A 173 12.04 3.89 -3.05
C TYR A 173 13.19 2.88 -3.17
N GLY A 174 13.36 2.27 -4.36
CA GLY A 174 14.48 1.38 -4.67
C GLY A 174 15.85 2.06 -4.55
N LYS A 175 15.99 3.32 -5.00
CA LYS A 175 17.22 4.13 -4.84
C LYS A 175 17.54 4.39 -3.36
N LYS A 176 16.51 4.49 -2.52
CA LYS A 176 16.63 4.53 -1.06
C LYS A 176 16.79 3.14 -0.43
N LYS A 177 17.04 2.07 -1.20
CA LYS A 177 17.20 0.69 -0.69
C LYS A 177 15.98 0.15 0.07
N ILE A 178 14.78 0.62 -0.28
CA ILE A 178 13.50 0.14 0.26
C ILE A 178 12.79 -0.62 -0.88
N PRO A 179 12.88 -1.95 -0.93
CA PRO A 179 12.29 -2.73 -2.01
C PRO A 179 10.76 -2.78 -1.88
N ILE A 180 10.05 -2.57 -2.99
CA ILE A 180 8.60 -2.68 -3.07
C ILE A 180 8.21 -4.03 -3.64
N TRP A 181 7.44 -4.81 -2.87
CA TRP A 181 6.90 -6.11 -3.24
C TRP A 181 5.63 -5.99 -4.09
N GLY A 182 4.83 -4.96 -3.86
CA GLY A 182 3.60 -4.76 -4.63
C GLY A 182 3.01 -3.38 -4.46
N VAL A 183 1.90 -3.14 -5.15
CA VAL A 183 1.08 -1.94 -5.01
C VAL A 183 -0.38 -2.31 -5.08
N THR A 184 -1.25 -1.53 -4.45
CA THR A 184 -2.66 -1.51 -4.79
C THR A 184 -2.92 -0.43 -5.84
N GLN A 185 -3.93 -0.61 -6.68
CA GLN A 185 -4.27 0.37 -7.71
C GLN A 185 -4.65 1.72 -7.08
N GLN A 186 -5.42 1.68 -5.99
CA GLN A 186 -6.00 2.84 -5.34
C GLN A 186 -6.52 2.40 -3.96
N ASN A 187 -6.28 3.20 -2.92
CA ASN A 187 -6.93 3.06 -1.63
C ASN A 187 -8.42 3.42 -1.76
N GLU A 188 -9.31 2.52 -1.34
CA GLU A 188 -10.76 2.77 -1.23
C GLU A 188 -11.40 3.42 -2.50
N PRO A 189 -11.22 2.85 -3.71
CA PRO A 189 -11.67 3.43 -4.97
C PRO A 189 -13.19 3.59 -5.05
N GLU A 190 -13.98 2.76 -4.35
CA GLU A 190 -15.44 2.90 -4.32
C GLU A 190 -15.92 3.95 -3.30
N PHE A 191 -15.02 4.57 -2.52
CA PHE A 191 -15.35 5.63 -1.58
C PHE A 191 -15.28 7.00 -2.25
N TYR A 192 -16.42 7.51 -2.74
CA TYR A 192 -16.51 8.76 -3.50
C TYR A 192 -17.38 9.85 -2.86
N PHE A 193 -17.98 9.59 -1.69
CA PHE A 193 -18.91 10.51 -1.05
C PHE A 193 -18.31 11.14 0.22
N ASN A 194 -18.33 12.47 0.31
CA ASN A 194 -18.02 13.24 1.53
C ASN A 194 -16.63 12.95 2.16
N THR A 195 -15.65 12.54 1.36
CA THR A 195 -14.24 12.41 1.75
C THR A 195 -13.66 13.78 2.08
N ARG A 196 -13.11 13.94 3.30
CA ARG A 196 -12.45 15.19 3.76
C ARG A 196 -10.93 15.09 3.77
N TRP A 197 -10.40 14.05 3.13
CA TRP A 197 -8.98 13.73 3.00
C TRP A 197 -8.69 13.30 1.55
N GLU A 198 -7.45 12.95 1.28
CA GLU A 198 -6.99 12.48 -0.02
C GLU A 198 -7.83 11.28 -0.50
N ALA A 199 -8.41 11.38 -1.70
CA ALA A 199 -9.22 10.32 -2.28
C ALA A 199 -9.14 10.33 -3.80
N CYS A 200 -9.39 9.19 -4.44
CA CYS A 200 -9.54 9.09 -5.88
C CYS A 200 -10.42 7.90 -6.24
N SER A 201 -11.61 8.20 -6.74
CA SER A 201 -12.65 7.22 -6.97
C SER A 201 -12.59 6.56 -8.35
N TYR A 202 -12.76 5.25 -8.34
CA TYR A 202 -12.90 4.41 -9.52
C TYR A 202 -14.06 3.43 -9.28
N ASP A 203 -15.03 3.42 -10.20
CA ASP A 203 -15.94 2.28 -10.30
C ASP A 203 -15.19 1.03 -10.82
N PRO A 204 -15.78 -0.18 -10.73
CA PRO A 204 -15.11 -1.41 -11.16
C PRO A 204 -14.66 -1.40 -12.64
N ALA A 205 -15.41 -0.73 -13.52
CA ALA A 205 -15.06 -0.64 -14.94
C ALA A 205 -13.82 0.25 -15.17
N ASN A 206 -13.74 1.39 -14.49
CA ASN A 206 -12.58 2.29 -14.54
C ASN A 206 -11.36 1.66 -13.86
N GLN A 207 -11.52 0.89 -12.79
CA GLN A 207 -10.44 0.08 -12.20
C GLN A 207 -9.89 -0.92 -13.23
N THR A 208 -10.79 -1.66 -13.87
CA THR A 208 -10.43 -2.64 -14.90
C THR A 208 -9.71 -1.98 -16.08
N GLU A 209 -10.22 -0.88 -16.61
CA GLU A 209 -9.57 -0.13 -17.69
C GLU A 209 -8.17 0.34 -17.28
N PHE A 210 -8.05 0.95 -16.08
CA PHE A 210 -6.76 1.48 -15.63
C PHE A 210 -5.71 0.39 -15.43
N ILE A 211 -6.09 -0.73 -14.83
CA ILE A 211 -5.21 -1.89 -14.63
C ILE A 211 -4.81 -2.48 -15.99
N ARG A 212 -5.80 -2.76 -16.86
CA ARG A 212 -5.60 -3.44 -18.14
C ARG A 212 -4.76 -2.64 -19.12
N ASP A 213 -5.08 -1.36 -19.29
CA ASP A 213 -4.58 -0.56 -20.41
C ASP A 213 -3.37 0.30 -20.01
N TYR A 214 -3.15 0.55 -18.71
CA TYR A 214 -2.11 1.48 -18.24
C TYR A 214 -1.22 0.86 -17.16
N LEU A 215 -1.73 0.61 -15.94
CA LEU A 215 -0.90 0.24 -14.79
C LEU A 215 -0.21 -1.11 -14.96
N GLY A 216 -0.96 -2.15 -15.35
CA GLY A 216 -0.44 -3.51 -15.58
C GLY A 216 0.67 -3.54 -16.63
N PRO A 217 0.41 -3.08 -17.88
CA PRO A 217 1.44 -3.04 -18.92
C PRO A 217 2.66 -2.20 -18.55
N THR A 218 2.47 -1.07 -17.88
CA THR A 218 3.56 -0.16 -17.50
C THR A 218 4.47 -0.77 -16.43
N LEU A 219 3.89 -1.41 -15.40
CA LEU A 219 4.65 -2.12 -14.37
C LEU A 219 5.33 -3.36 -14.95
N ASN A 220 4.64 -4.17 -15.74
CA ASN A 220 5.20 -5.37 -16.34
C ASN A 220 6.36 -5.05 -17.30
N LYS A 221 6.23 -4.00 -18.12
CA LYS A 221 7.31 -3.52 -19.00
C LYS A 221 8.59 -3.16 -18.23
N THR A 222 8.45 -2.61 -17.03
CA THR A 222 9.58 -2.09 -16.24
C THR A 222 10.15 -3.13 -15.27
N PHE A 223 9.29 -3.91 -14.62
CA PHE A 223 9.67 -4.78 -13.51
C PHE A 223 9.40 -6.26 -13.77
N GLY A 224 8.73 -6.62 -14.86
CA GLY A 224 8.22 -7.97 -15.10
C GLY A 224 7.23 -8.37 -14.02
N ASP A 225 7.35 -9.60 -13.53
CA ASP A 225 6.49 -10.21 -12.50
C ASP A 225 6.88 -9.88 -11.04
N LYS A 226 7.92 -9.05 -10.86
CA LYS A 226 8.52 -8.76 -9.55
C LYS A 226 7.66 -7.88 -8.64
N VAL A 227 6.81 -7.03 -9.21
CA VAL A 227 5.91 -6.14 -8.47
C VAL A 227 4.49 -6.65 -8.64
N LYS A 228 3.82 -6.96 -7.53
CA LYS A 228 2.43 -7.44 -7.54
C LYS A 228 1.45 -6.26 -7.61
N ILE A 229 0.35 -6.44 -8.33
CA ILE A 229 -0.79 -5.51 -8.34
C ILE A 229 -1.93 -6.15 -7.55
N MET A 230 -2.52 -5.36 -6.66
CA MET A 230 -3.74 -5.70 -5.93
C MET A 230 -4.82 -4.67 -6.31
N TYR A 231 -6.05 -5.11 -6.49
CA TYR A 231 -7.19 -4.25 -6.83
C TYR A 231 -8.17 -4.15 -5.66
N MET A 232 -9.21 -3.33 -5.82
CA MET A 232 -10.20 -2.99 -4.78
C MET A 232 -9.62 -2.24 -3.58
N ASP A 233 -8.79 -2.85 -2.73
CA ASP A 233 -8.24 -2.20 -1.50
C ASP A 233 -9.32 -1.45 -0.69
N TYR A 234 -10.50 -2.07 -0.55
CA TYR A 234 -11.66 -1.52 0.15
C TYR A 234 -12.37 -2.57 1.00
N THR A 235 -13.63 -2.31 1.39
CA THR A 235 -14.40 -3.17 2.28
C THR A 235 -14.91 -4.44 1.58
N LYS A 236 -15.02 -5.52 2.35
CA LYS A 236 -15.29 -6.88 1.83
C LYS A 236 -16.66 -7.05 1.18
N ASP A 237 -17.61 -6.18 1.48
CA ASP A 237 -18.95 -6.14 0.88
C ASP A 237 -18.93 -5.80 -0.61
N HIS A 238 -17.90 -5.11 -1.09
CA HIS A 238 -17.69 -4.83 -2.52
C HIS A 238 -16.95 -5.96 -3.26
N LEU A 239 -16.42 -6.96 -2.55
CA LEU A 239 -15.49 -7.93 -3.11
C LEU A 239 -16.05 -8.68 -4.32
N MET A 240 -17.29 -9.16 -4.23
CA MET A 240 -17.89 -9.93 -5.32
C MET A 240 -18.16 -9.04 -6.53
N GLU A 241 -18.78 -7.86 -6.32
CA GLU A 241 -19.10 -6.91 -7.39
C GLU A 241 -17.85 -6.46 -8.15
N VAL A 242 -16.78 -6.11 -7.43
CA VAL A 242 -15.54 -5.64 -8.06
C VAL A 242 -14.81 -6.79 -8.76
N SER A 243 -14.74 -7.97 -8.12
CA SER A 243 -14.05 -9.13 -8.69
C SER A 243 -14.75 -9.67 -9.93
N ASP A 244 -16.08 -9.64 -9.98
CA ASP A 244 -16.86 -10.06 -11.14
C ASP A 244 -16.60 -9.18 -12.36
N VAL A 245 -16.13 -7.94 -12.20
CA VAL A 245 -15.75 -7.07 -13.31
C VAL A 245 -14.26 -7.20 -13.62
N VAL A 246 -13.40 -7.03 -12.62
CA VAL A 246 -11.95 -6.98 -12.81
C VAL A 246 -11.38 -8.33 -13.25
N LEU A 247 -11.80 -9.44 -12.62
CA LEU A 247 -11.23 -10.76 -12.91
C LEU A 247 -11.82 -11.43 -14.15
N GLN A 248 -12.97 -10.96 -14.66
CA GLN A 248 -13.52 -11.46 -15.92
C GLN A 248 -12.77 -10.90 -17.13
N ASP A 249 -12.09 -9.75 -17.01
CA ASP A 249 -11.20 -9.26 -18.05
C ASP A 249 -9.84 -9.98 -17.96
N SER A 250 -9.65 -10.94 -18.87
CA SER A 250 -8.43 -11.76 -18.93
C SER A 250 -7.11 -10.99 -19.06
N LYS A 251 -7.12 -9.72 -19.50
CA LYS A 251 -5.92 -8.89 -19.58
C LYS A 251 -5.68 -8.13 -18.28
N ALA A 252 -6.75 -7.72 -17.58
CA ALA A 252 -6.64 -7.13 -16.25
C ALA A 252 -6.24 -8.18 -15.18
N ALA A 253 -6.66 -9.44 -15.36
CA ALA A 253 -6.41 -10.54 -14.43
C ALA A 253 -5.04 -11.23 -14.56
N GLN A 254 -4.17 -10.76 -15.47
CA GLN A 254 -2.80 -11.28 -15.70
C GLN A 254 -1.80 -10.70 -14.70
#